data_AF-A0A379ECP2-F1
#
_entry.id   AF-A0A379ECP2-F1
#
_cell.length_a   1.000
_cell.length_b   1.000
_cell.length_c   1.000
_cell.angle_alpha   90.00
_cell.angle_beta   90.00
_cell.angle_gamma   90.00
#
_symmetry.space_group_name_H-M   'P 1'
#
loop_
_entity.id
_entity.type
_entity.pdbx_description
1 polymer ?
#
loop_
_entity_poly.entity_id
_entity_poly.type
_entity_poly.pdbx_seq_one_letter_code
_entity_poly.pdbx_strand_id
1 'polypeptide(L)'
;MTNEEFEEKWAENRSTVLANNEEYRRIAHSYNSWGWVDYIVFIAGFVICENFTEELVKSILLQYLLALIGMVLIWLGYRLVRSMLGSKETLEELEERIKQQYRETVDR
;
A
#
# COMPACT_ATOMS: atom_id res chain seq x y z
N MET A 1 -14.47 -29.70 16.13
CA MET A 1 -14.52 -28.55 17.08
C MET A 1 -15.83 -27.79 16.89
N THR A 2 -16.44 -27.19 17.94
CA THR A 2 -17.60 -26.31 17.73
C THR A 2 -17.14 -24.96 17.17
N ASN A 3 -18.03 -24.25 16.46
CA ASN A 3 -17.64 -23.00 15.81
C ASN A 3 -17.24 -21.91 16.81
N GLU A 4 -17.83 -21.91 18.02
CA GLU A 4 -17.50 -20.98 19.10
C GLU A 4 -16.10 -21.24 19.67
N GLU A 5 -15.75 -22.51 19.93
CA GLU A 5 -14.40 -22.87 20.39
C GLU A 5 -13.33 -22.49 19.34
N PHE A 6 -13.67 -22.57 18.04
CA PHE A 6 -12.77 -22.19 16.95
C PHE A 6 -12.49 -20.69 16.95
N GLU A 7 -13.53 -19.87 17.06
CA GLU A 7 -13.38 -18.42 17.08
C GLU A 7 -12.60 -17.94 18.31
N GLU A 8 -12.77 -18.58 19.47
CA GLU A 8 -11.99 -18.26 20.67
C GLU A 8 -10.50 -18.61 20.48
N LYS A 9 -10.18 -19.81 19.99
CA LYS A 9 -8.79 -20.20 19.70
C LYS A 9 -8.16 -19.39 18.57
N TRP A 10 -8.96 -19.01 17.57
CA TRP A 10 -8.51 -18.12 16.50
C TRP A 10 -8.20 -16.75 17.06
N ALA A 11 -9.10 -16.14 17.85
CA ALA A 11 -8.87 -14.82 18.43
C ALA A 11 -7.61 -14.77 19.30
N GLU A 12 -7.35 -15.82 20.09
CA GLU A 12 -6.17 -15.93 20.94
C GLU A 12 -4.87 -16.13 20.15
N ASN A 13 -4.89 -16.97 19.10
CA ASN A 13 -3.70 -17.32 18.32
C ASN A 13 -3.50 -16.49 17.04
N ARG A 14 -4.47 -15.65 16.66
CA ARG A 14 -4.47 -14.86 15.42
C ARG A 14 -3.17 -14.07 15.26
N SER A 15 -2.74 -13.38 16.31
CA SER A 15 -1.51 -12.57 16.27
C SER A 15 -0.28 -13.42 15.98
N THR A 16 -0.16 -14.58 16.63
CA THR A 16 0.95 -15.53 16.43
C THR A 16 0.90 -16.19 15.05
N VAL A 17 -0.28 -16.62 14.60
CA VAL A 17 -0.47 -17.28 13.30
C VAL A 17 -0.18 -16.31 12.15
N LEU A 18 -0.67 -15.07 12.25
CA LEU A 18 -0.40 -14.02 11.25
C LEU A 18 1.08 -13.60 11.26
N ALA A 19 1.71 -13.50 12.43
CA ALA A 19 3.13 -13.15 12.53
C ALA A 19 4.08 -14.24 12.02
N ASN A 20 3.67 -15.51 12.13
CA ASN A 20 4.45 -16.66 11.67
C ASN A 20 4.26 -16.97 10.18
N ASN A 21 3.25 -16.36 9.53
CA ASN A 21 3.02 -16.50 8.10
C ASN A 21 3.94 -15.54 7.30
N GLU A 22 4.85 -16.11 6.52
CA GLU A 22 5.82 -15.33 5.72
C GLU A 22 5.15 -14.45 4.65
N GLU A 23 4.03 -14.91 4.09
CA GLU A 23 3.28 -14.22 3.05
C GLU A 23 2.56 -12.99 3.62
N TYR A 24 1.93 -13.14 4.79
CA TYR A 24 1.35 -12.03 5.54
C TYR A 24 2.40 -11.00 5.92
N ARG A 25 3.55 -11.42 6.46
CA ARG A 25 4.65 -10.51 6.81
C ARG A 25 5.22 -9.78 5.60
N ARG A 26 5.35 -10.46 4.46
CA ARG A 26 5.84 -9.86 3.20
C ARG A 26 4.88 -8.79 2.68
N ILE A 27 3.58 -9.07 2.70
CA ILE A 27 2.55 -8.14 2.23
C ILE A 27 2.37 -6.97 3.22
N ALA A 28 2.38 -7.23 4.53
CA ALA A 28 2.36 -6.18 5.55
C ALA A 28 3.57 -5.24 5.43
N HIS A 29 4.76 -5.79 5.18
CA HIS A 29 5.96 -5.00 4.95
C HIS A 29 5.89 -4.21 3.63
N SER A 30 5.32 -4.77 2.55
CA SER A 30 5.11 -4.02 1.31
C SER A 30 4.11 -2.87 1.50
N TYR A 31 3.10 -3.06 2.35
CA TYR A 31 2.12 -2.03 2.72
C TYR A 31 2.76 -0.86 3.50
N ASN A 32 3.75 -1.13 4.36
CA ASN A 32 4.47 -0.07 5.08
C ASN A 32 5.45 0.68 4.16
N SER A 33 6.14 -0.03 3.27
CA SER A 33 7.02 0.57 2.25
C SER A 33 6.22 1.46 1.28
N TRP A 34 4.98 1.08 0.99
CA TRP A 34 4.04 1.81 0.14
C TRP A 34 3.77 3.26 0.57
N GLY A 35 3.76 3.55 1.88
CA GLY A 35 3.60 4.92 2.37
C GLY A 35 4.82 5.79 2.09
N TRP A 36 6.03 5.24 2.27
CA TRP A 36 7.28 5.96 2.01
C TRP A 36 7.49 6.28 0.52
N VAL A 37 7.09 5.37 -0.36
CA VAL A 37 7.18 5.61 -1.82
C VAL A 37 6.27 6.76 -2.26
N ASP A 38 5.08 6.92 -1.66
CA ASP A 38 4.21 8.07 -1.97
C ASP A 38 4.91 9.41 -1.70
N TYR A 39 5.62 9.54 -0.56
CA TYR A 39 6.38 10.75 -0.24
C TYR A 39 7.54 10.97 -1.21
N ILE A 40 8.27 9.91 -1.58
CA ILE A 40 9.37 10.00 -2.54
C ILE A 40 8.87 10.45 -3.91
N VAL A 41 7.75 9.90 -4.39
CA VAL A 41 7.13 10.29 -5.66
C VAL A 41 6.65 11.74 -5.61
N PHE A 42 6.08 12.17 -4.49
CA PHE A 42 5.66 13.56 -4.32
C PHE A 42 6.83 14.54 -4.37
N ILE A 43 7.93 14.25 -3.66
CA ILE A 43 9.13 15.10 -3.63
C ILE A 43 9.80 15.10 -5.00
N ALA A 44 10.00 13.93 -5.62
CA ALA A 44 10.60 13.82 -6.94
C ALA A 44 9.76 14.54 -8.00
N GLY A 45 8.44 14.36 -7.96
CA GLY A 45 7.51 15.04 -8.87
C GLY A 45 7.57 16.56 -8.74
N PHE A 46 7.67 17.08 -7.51
CA PHE A 46 7.83 18.50 -7.27
C PHE A 46 9.16 19.05 -7.84
N VAL A 47 10.29 18.40 -7.54
CA VAL A 47 11.63 18.84 -8.00
C VAL A 47 11.75 18.82 -9.52
N ILE A 48 11.16 17.82 -10.19
CA ILE A 48 11.13 17.72 -11.65
C ILE A 48 10.30 18.87 -12.23
N CYS A 49 9.10 19.10 -11.69
CA CYS A 49 8.24 20.18 -12.15
C CYS A 49 8.82 21.57 -11.90
N GLU A 50 9.50 21.78 -10.77
CA GLU A 50 10.18 23.04 -10.44
C GLU A 50 11.27 23.35 -11.48
N ASN A 51 12.20 22.41 -11.72
CA ASN A 51 13.26 22.58 -12.74
C ASN A 51 12.68 22.82 -14.14
N PHE A 52 11.65 22.07 -14.53
CA PHE A 52 11.07 22.16 -15.87
C PHE A 52 10.30 23.47 -16.08
N THR A 53 9.68 24.01 -15.03
CA THR A 53 8.94 25.27 -15.10
C THR A 53 9.85 26.50 -15.01
N GLU A 54 11.01 26.41 -14.33
CA GLU A 54 12.04 27.47 -14.34
C GLU A 54 12.56 27.75 -15.76
N GLU A 55 12.78 26.72 -16.57
CA GLU A 55 13.25 26.90 -17.96
C GLU A 55 12.17 27.46 -18.90
N LEU A 56 10.89 27.16 -18.62
CA LEU A 56 9.78 27.51 -19.53
C LEU A 56 9.12 28.85 -19.21
N VAL A 57 9.10 29.29 -17.95
CA VAL A 57 8.25 30.40 -17.51
C VAL A 57 9.02 31.38 -16.62
N LYS A 58 9.22 32.61 -17.10
CA LYS A 58 9.88 33.70 -16.33
C LYS A 58 9.04 34.28 -15.19
N SER A 59 7.74 33.98 -15.16
CA SER A 59 6.81 34.55 -14.17
C SER A 59 6.64 33.59 -13.00
N ILE A 60 7.12 34.01 -11.82
CA ILE A 60 7.20 33.15 -10.62
C ILE A 60 5.85 32.59 -10.18
N LEU A 61 4.77 33.37 -10.34
CA LEU A 61 3.41 32.92 -9.99
C LEU A 61 2.91 31.81 -10.93
N LEU A 62 3.18 31.94 -12.24
CA LEU A 62 2.78 30.92 -13.22
C LEU A 62 3.64 29.66 -13.11
N GLN A 63 4.92 29.82 -12.76
CA GLN A 63 5.84 28.73 -12.50
C GLN A 63 5.33 27.83 -11.36
N TYR A 64 5.02 28.41 -10.20
CA TYR A 64 4.49 27.63 -9.07
C TYR A 64 3.12 27.01 -9.36
N LEU A 65 2.26 27.72 -10.10
CA LEU A 65 0.93 27.21 -10.45
C LEU A 65 1.02 26.00 -11.39
N LEU A 66 1.91 26.05 -12.38
CA LEU A 66 2.22 24.92 -13.25
C LEU A 66 2.91 23.78 -12.50
N ALA A 67 3.81 24.09 -11.57
CA ALA A 67 4.49 23.08 -10.78
C ALA A 67 3.51 22.30 -9.88
N LEU A 68 2.55 23.00 -9.25
CA LEU A 68 1.47 22.38 -8.48
C LEU A 68 0.59 21.47 -9.35
N ILE A 69 0.21 21.93 -10.55
CA ILE A 69 -0.58 21.11 -11.48
C ILE A 69 0.21 19.87 -11.91
N GLY A 70 1.48 20.03 -12.26
CA GLY A 70 2.37 18.94 -12.66
C GLY A 70 2.56 17.91 -11.54
N MET A 71 2.77 18.37 -10.30
CA MET A 71 2.83 17.53 -9.11
C MET A 71 1.56 16.68 -8.93
N VAL A 72 0.37 17.29 -9.08
CA VAL A 72 -0.91 16.56 -9.00
C VAL A 72 -1.05 15.55 -10.14
N LEU A 73 -0.63 15.88 -11.36
CA LEU A 73 -0.67 14.96 -12.51
C LEU A 73 0.28 13.77 -12.32
N ILE A 74 1.50 14.01 -11.85
CA ILE A 74 2.47 12.94 -11.54
C ILE A 74 1.92 12.04 -10.44
N TRP A 75 1.33 12.62 -9.39
CA TRP A 75 0.72 11.86 -8.31
C TRP A 75 -0.46 11.02 -8.80
N LEU A 76 -1.35 11.56 -9.63
CA LEU A 76 -2.46 10.82 -10.23
C LEU A 76 -1.96 9.70 -11.16
N GLY A 77 -0.97 9.98 -12.01
CA GLY A 77 -0.37 9.00 -12.91
C GLY A 77 0.26 7.83 -12.14
N TYR A 78 1.04 8.14 -11.12
CA TYR A 78 1.60 7.13 -10.22
C TYR A 78 0.51 6.34 -9.50
N ARG A 79 -0.52 7.00 -8.97
CA ARG A 79 -1.64 6.34 -8.28
C ARG A 79 -2.41 5.40 -9.21
N LEU A 80 -2.59 5.76 -10.48
CA LEU A 80 -3.25 4.93 -11.48
C LEU A 80 -2.41 3.72 -11.89
N VAL A 81 -1.12 3.93 -12.20
CA VAL A 81 -0.19 2.84 -12.51
C VAL A 81 -0.08 1.88 -11.32
N ARG A 82 -0.02 2.43 -10.09
CA ARG A 82 -0.02 1.66 -8.86
C ARG A 82 -1.33 0.91 -8.61
N SER A 83 -2.49 1.50 -8.92
CA SER A 83 -3.78 0.81 -8.84
C SER A 83 -3.87 -0.35 -9.83
N MET A 84 -3.22 -0.23 -10.99
CA MET A 84 -3.14 -1.31 -11.98
C MET A 84 -2.12 -2.40 -11.63
N LEU A 85 -0.99 -2.05 -11.00
CA LEU A 85 0.07 -2.99 -10.62
C LEU A 85 -0.14 -3.61 -9.24
N GLY A 86 -0.88 -2.95 -8.35
CA GLY A 86 -1.28 -3.45 -7.05
C GLY A 86 -2.39 -4.47 -7.22
N SER A 87 -1.99 -5.72 -7.49
CA SER A 87 -2.89 -6.87 -7.45
C SER A 87 -3.70 -6.86 -6.16
N LYS A 88 -4.98 -7.18 -6.30
CA LYS A 88 -6.08 -7.00 -5.34
C LYS A 88 -6.02 -7.90 -4.10
N GLU A 89 -4.86 -8.42 -3.71
CA GLU A 89 -4.76 -9.15 -2.44
C GLU A 89 -4.70 -8.15 -1.29
N THR A 90 -5.88 -7.70 -0.88
CA THR A 90 -6.06 -6.97 0.36
C THR A 90 -5.61 -7.85 1.51
N LEU A 91 -5.00 -7.24 2.53
CA LEU A 91 -4.60 -7.93 3.77
C LEU A 91 -5.75 -8.77 4.37
N GLU A 92 -6.99 -8.34 4.12
CA GLU A 92 -8.22 -8.98 4.54
C GLU A 92 -8.50 -10.30 3.79
N GLU A 93 -8.31 -10.35 2.47
CA GLU A 93 -8.42 -11.61 1.70
C GLU A 93 -7.32 -12.61 2.12
N LEU A 94 -6.13 -12.10 2.42
CA LEU A 94 -5.03 -12.94 2.91
C LEU A 94 -5.33 -13.51 4.29
N GLU A 95 -5.91 -12.69 5.17
CA GLU A 95 -6.31 -13.10 6.51
C GLU A 95 -7.43 -14.17 6.47
N GLU A 96 -8.42 -14.03 5.59
CA GLU A 96 -9.45 -15.05 5.39
C GLU A 96 -8.86 -16.39 4.91
N ARG A 97 -7.90 -16.37 3.98
CA ARG A 97 -7.22 -17.60 3.55
C ARG A 97 -6.41 -18.24 4.67
N ILE A 98 -5.69 -17.45 5.46
CA ILE A 98 -4.92 -17.96 6.60
C ILE A 98 -5.86 -18.54 7.67
N LYS A 99 -7.02 -17.91 7.91
CA LYS A 99 -8.06 -18.43 8.80
C LYS A 99 -8.62 -19.78 8.32
N GLN A 100 -8.86 -19.92 7.01
CA GLN A 100 -9.29 -21.20 6.43
C GLN A 100 -8.21 -22.29 6.56
N GLN A 101 -6.95 -21.98 6.24
CA GLN A 101 -5.84 -22.92 6.41
C GLN A 101 -5.65 -23.34 7.88
N TYR A 102 -5.76 -22.40 8.82
CA TYR A 102 -5.69 -22.71 10.24
C TYR A 102 -6.83 -23.64 10.68
N ARG A 103 -8.06 -23.43 10.16
CA ARG A 103 -9.20 -24.31 10.41
C ARG A 103 -8.93 -25.74 9.93
N GLU A 104 -8.39 -25.91 8.73
CA GLU A 104 -8.01 -27.23 8.18
C GLU A 104 -6.89 -27.91 9.00
N THR A 105 -5.99 -27.13 9.60
CA THR A 105 -4.87 -27.65 10.39
C THR A 105 -5.31 -28.07 11.80
N VAL A 106 -6.32 -27.39 12.38
CA VAL A 106 -6.86 -27.67 13.72
C VAL A 106 -7.92 -28.78 13.70
N ASP A 107 -8.58 -28.99 12.56
CA ASP A 107 -9.62 -30.04 12.40
C ASP A 107 -9.04 -31.40 11.95
N ARG A 108 -7.72 -31.48 11.70
CA ARG A 108 -6.99 -32.71 11.34
C ARG A 108 -6.25 -33.30 12.54
#